data_AF-Q5DHP4-F1
#
_entry.id   AF-Q5DHP4-F1
#
_cell.length_a   1.000
_cell.length_b   1.000
_cell.length_c   1.000
_cell.angle_alpha   90.00
_cell.angle_beta   90.00
_cell.angle_gamma   90.00
#
_symmetry.space_group_name_H-M   'P 1'
#
loop_
_entity.id
_entity.type
_entity.pdbx_description
1 polymer ?
#
loop_
_entity_poly.entity_id
_entity_poly.type
_entity_poly.pdbx_seq_one_letter_code
_entity_poly.pdbx_strand_id
1 'polypeptide(L)'
;MAKVNICNVEVLNNPASFFDPFKFRITFECHEPLDDDLEWKLVYVSSAYNPSLDQTLDSVLVGPIPVGRHQFFFEANAPDPKIIPNEDIVGVTVVLIQALYRDKEFIRVGYYVNNEYKKEELRLEPPAEPILDELERHIIASDPRVTRFPIDWGDGLLDGCPEPEQPVEDIEESNLLYNNEQVENISRMNQENENRNDKLDSSNFCESQSCMQFTESTSCIPLHPVQSSTISVDSF
;
A
#
# COMPACT_ATOMS: atom_id res chain seq x y z
N MET A 1 -18.21 -24.94 9.46
CA MET A 1 -18.36 -23.47 9.26
C MET A 1 -17.30 -22.78 10.12
N ALA A 2 -16.99 -21.50 9.91
CA ALA A 2 -16.11 -20.79 10.84
C ALA A 2 -16.77 -20.67 12.21
N LYS A 3 -16.08 -21.07 13.29
CA LYS A 3 -16.61 -21.03 14.66
C LYS A 3 -16.60 -19.63 15.26
N VAL A 4 -15.79 -18.74 14.69
CA VAL A 4 -15.64 -17.34 15.09
C VAL A 4 -15.92 -16.42 13.90
N ASN A 5 -16.67 -15.33 14.15
CA ASN A 5 -16.91 -14.28 13.18
C ASN A 5 -16.68 -12.90 13.80
N ILE A 6 -15.99 -12.01 13.09
CA ILE A 6 -15.80 -10.62 13.51
C ILE A 6 -17.10 -9.85 13.24
N CYS A 7 -17.67 -9.25 14.28
CA CYS A 7 -18.90 -8.45 14.21
C CYS A 7 -18.62 -6.99 13.87
N ASN A 8 -17.57 -6.42 14.45
CA ASN A 8 -17.18 -5.03 14.27
C ASN A 8 -15.69 -4.83 14.61
N VAL A 9 -15.03 -3.95 13.87
CA VAL A 9 -13.70 -3.42 14.23
C VAL A 9 -13.79 -1.91 14.12
N GLU A 10 -13.62 -1.25 15.26
CA GLU A 10 -13.70 0.20 15.36
C GLU A 10 -12.31 0.79 15.56
N VAL A 11 -11.92 1.68 14.65
CA VAL A 11 -10.65 2.40 14.71
C VAL A 11 -10.79 3.57 15.68
N LEU A 12 -9.91 3.63 16.69
CA LEU A 12 -9.87 4.68 17.71
C LEU A 12 -8.65 5.57 17.47
N ASN A 13 -8.71 6.83 17.90
CA ASN A 13 -7.63 7.82 17.75
C ASN A 13 -7.17 7.95 16.28
N ASN A 14 -8.04 8.49 15.42
CA ASN A 14 -7.82 8.63 13.99
C ASN A 14 -8.44 9.95 13.48
N PRO A 15 -7.70 10.81 12.75
CA PRO A 15 -6.26 10.70 12.46
C PRO A 15 -5.39 10.84 13.72
N ALA A 16 -4.10 10.49 13.60
CA ALA A 16 -3.12 10.55 14.69
C ALA A 16 -1.69 10.80 14.15
N SER A 17 -0.71 11.04 15.02
CA SER A 17 0.70 11.10 14.60
C SER A 17 1.19 9.76 14.07
N PHE A 18 2.20 9.76 13.19
CA PHE A 18 2.84 8.53 12.71
C PHE A 18 3.33 7.63 13.86
N PHE A 19 3.86 8.23 14.93
CA PHE A 19 4.37 7.53 16.12
C PHE A 19 3.31 7.17 17.17
N ASP A 20 2.07 7.64 17.05
CA ASP A 20 1.03 7.29 18.02
C ASP A 20 0.65 5.80 17.88
N PRO A 21 0.35 5.09 18.99
CA PRO A 21 -0.13 3.71 18.93
C PRO A 21 -1.39 3.55 18.07
N PHE A 22 -1.47 2.44 17.36
CA PHE A 22 -2.72 1.99 16.76
C PHE A 22 -3.65 1.51 17.88
N LYS A 23 -4.93 1.87 17.81
CA LYS A 23 -5.94 1.51 18.81
C LYS A 23 -7.20 1.03 18.12
N PHE A 24 -7.57 -0.22 18.36
CA PHE A 24 -8.78 -0.82 17.82
C PHE A 24 -9.68 -1.34 18.95
N ARG A 25 -11.00 -1.23 18.77
CA ARG A 25 -11.99 -1.96 19.56
C ARG A 25 -12.57 -3.06 18.69
N ILE A 26 -12.16 -4.29 18.97
CA ILE A 26 -12.57 -5.49 18.22
C ILE A 26 -13.74 -6.14 18.93
N THR A 27 -14.80 -6.45 18.18
CA THR A 27 -15.96 -7.21 18.64
C THR A 27 -16.13 -8.44 17.76
N PHE A 28 -16.17 -9.62 18.36
CA PHE A 28 -16.36 -10.89 17.66
C PHE A 28 -17.41 -11.76 18.35
N GLU A 29 -17.95 -12.72 17.62
CA GLU A 29 -18.89 -13.72 18.11
C GLU A 29 -18.29 -15.11 17.90
N CYS A 30 -18.43 -15.94 18.93
CA CYS A 30 -18.00 -17.32 18.95
C CYS A 30 -19.25 -18.21 19.07
N HIS A 31 -19.46 -19.09 18.08
CA HIS A 31 -20.67 -19.92 17.97
C HIS A 31 -20.53 -21.30 18.64
N GLU A 32 -19.30 -21.78 18.78
CA GLU A 32 -18.93 -23.05 19.42
C GLU A 32 -17.68 -22.80 20.28
N PRO A 33 -17.57 -23.36 21.50
CA PRO A 33 -16.44 -23.08 22.38
C PRO A 33 -15.13 -23.54 21.74
N LEU A 34 -14.05 -22.77 21.97
CA LEU A 34 -12.71 -23.13 21.54
C LEU A 34 -11.89 -23.64 22.72
N ASP A 35 -11.16 -24.73 22.50
CA ASP A 35 -10.29 -25.36 23.50
C ASP A 35 -8.98 -24.57 23.66
N ASP A 36 -8.45 -24.05 22.55
CA ASP A 36 -7.20 -23.26 22.50
C ASP A 36 -7.48 -21.75 22.30
N ASP A 37 -6.44 -20.94 22.51
CA ASP A 37 -6.52 -19.49 22.37
C ASP A 37 -6.62 -19.05 20.89
N LEU A 38 -7.28 -17.92 20.66
CA LEU A 38 -7.19 -17.16 19.41
C LEU A 38 -5.96 -16.25 19.47
N GLU A 39 -5.11 -16.30 18.46
CA GLU A 39 -4.02 -15.33 18.29
C GLU A 39 -4.49 -14.18 17.38
N TRP A 40 -4.29 -12.95 17.84
CA TRP A 40 -4.59 -11.73 17.08
C TRP A 40 -3.30 -10.97 16.82
N LYS A 41 -2.93 -10.82 15.55
CA LYS A 41 -1.75 -10.06 15.12
C LYS A 41 -2.17 -8.74 14.49
N LEU A 42 -1.45 -7.67 14.81
CA LEU A 42 -1.49 -6.43 14.03
C LEU A 42 -0.23 -6.35 13.18
N VAL A 43 -0.38 -6.32 11.86
CA VAL A 43 0.73 -6.28 10.90
C VAL A 43 0.64 -4.99 10.08
N TYR A 44 1.73 -4.24 10.01
CA TYR A 44 1.88 -3.06 9.16
C TYR A 44 2.65 -3.44 7.89
N VAL A 45 2.08 -3.13 6.73
CA VAL A 45 2.74 -3.36 5.44
C VAL A 45 3.78 -2.28 5.23
N SER A 46 5.07 -2.66 5.20
CA SER A 46 6.15 -1.68 5.05
C SER A 46 6.42 -1.32 3.59
N SER A 47 6.12 -2.22 2.65
CA SER A 47 6.25 -1.96 1.21
C SER A 47 5.27 -2.83 0.42
N ALA A 48 4.61 -2.25 -0.58
CA ALA A 48 3.67 -2.99 -1.43
C ALA A 48 4.34 -4.09 -2.29
N TYR A 49 5.65 -4.01 -2.48
CA TYR A 49 6.43 -4.91 -3.35
C TYR A 49 7.28 -5.92 -2.59
N ASN A 50 7.40 -5.80 -1.25
CA ASN A 50 8.28 -6.67 -0.47
C ASN A 50 7.66 -7.04 0.90
N PRO A 51 6.88 -8.14 0.97
CA PRO A 51 6.24 -8.57 2.22
C PRO A 51 7.24 -9.05 3.28
N SER A 52 8.52 -9.25 2.95
CA SER A 52 9.55 -9.57 3.97
C SER A 52 9.89 -8.39 4.89
N LEU A 53 9.44 -7.17 4.54
CA LEU A 53 9.57 -5.97 5.36
C LEU A 53 8.35 -5.74 6.27
N ASP A 54 7.29 -6.55 6.16
CA ASP A 54 6.06 -6.36 6.94
C ASP A 54 6.32 -6.54 8.45
N GLN A 55 5.82 -5.60 9.23
CA GLN A 55 6.12 -5.51 10.66
C GLN A 55 4.93 -6.00 11.48
N THR A 56 5.10 -7.11 12.20
CA THR A 56 4.15 -7.49 13.27
C THR A 56 4.34 -6.53 14.44
N LEU A 57 3.41 -5.60 14.61
CA LEU A 57 3.45 -4.54 15.62
C LEU A 57 3.14 -5.06 17.03
N ASP A 58 2.22 -6.03 17.12
CA ASP A 58 1.90 -6.76 18.34
C ASP A 58 1.19 -8.10 18.01
N SER A 59 1.26 -9.05 18.94
CA SER A 59 0.50 -10.30 18.91
C SER A 59 -0.08 -10.63 20.29
N VAL A 60 -1.40 -10.80 20.38
CA VAL A 60 -2.11 -11.10 21.63
C VAL A 60 -2.89 -12.40 21.54
N LEU A 61 -2.74 -13.24 22.57
CA LEU A 61 -3.52 -14.46 22.76
C LEU A 61 -4.77 -14.14 23.57
N VAL A 62 -5.92 -14.64 23.12
CA VAL A 62 -7.21 -14.48 23.78
C VAL A 62 -7.88 -15.85 23.91
N GLY A 63 -7.99 -16.34 25.14
CA GLY A 63 -8.73 -17.55 25.46
C GLY A 63 -8.72 -17.88 26.96
N PRO A 64 -9.39 -18.98 27.36
CA PRO A 64 -10.25 -19.82 26.53
C PRO A 64 -11.51 -19.06 26.07
N ILE A 65 -12.02 -19.37 24.88
CA ILE A 65 -13.16 -18.63 24.29
C ILE A 65 -14.47 -19.44 24.46
N PRO A 66 -15.39 -19.02 25.36
CA PRO A 66 -16.72 -19.61 25.44
C PRO A 66 -17.64 -19.06 24.34
N VAL A 67 -18.75 -19.78 24.08
CA VAL A 67 -19.81 -19.32 23.17
C VAL A 67 -20.37 -17.97 23.61
N GLY A 68 -20.53 -17.04 22.66
CA GLY A 68 -21.11 -15.73 22.90
C GLY A 68 -20.38 -14.61 22.15
N ARG A 69 -20.75 -13.37 22.47
CA ARG A 69 -20.17 -12.17 21.88
C ARG A 69 -19.15 -11.54 22.83
N HIS A 70 -17.96 -11.32 22.31
CA HIS A 70 -16.79 -10.83 23.03
C HIS A 70 -16.32 -9.49 22.47
N GLN A 71 -15.68 -8.67 23.31
CA GLN A 71 -15.11 -7.40 22.90
C GLN A 71 -13.84 -7.12 23.70
N PHE A 72 -12.79 -6.67 23.02
CA PHE A 72 -11.55 -6.22 23.66
C PHE A 72 -10.96 -5.00 22.94
N PHE A 73 -9.98 -4.37 23.60
CA PHE A 73 -9.17 -3.31 23.00
C PHE A 73 -7.84 -3.91 22.58
N PHE A 74 -7.45 -3.68 21.32
CA PHE A 74 -6.14 -4.05 20.79
C PHE A 74 -5.36 -2.76 20.55
N GLU A 75 -4.26 -2.59 21.28
CA GLU A 75 -3.37 -1.43 21.17
C GLU A 75 -1.95 -1.89 20.88
N ALA A 76 -1.33 -1.32 19.85
CA ALA A 76 0.01 -1.70 19.39
C ALA A 76 0.82 -0.45 19.03
N ASN A 77 2.14 -0.51 19.20
CA ASN A 77 3.03 0.61 18.88
C ASN A 77 3.06 0.89 17.37
N ALA A 78 3.56 2.08 17.00
CA ALA A 78 3.87 2.40 15.61
C ALA A 78 5.00 1.51 15.03
N PRO A 79 5.06 1.29 13.71
CA PRO A 79 6.16 0.59 13.06
C PRO A 79 7.51 1.29 13.28
N ASP A 80 8.61 0.53 13.22
CA ASP A 80 9.95 1.12 13.11
C ASP A 80 10.13 1.71 11.70
N PRO A 81 10.30 3.04 11.57
CA PRO A 81 10.48 3.68 10.27
C PRO A 81 11.76 3.25 9.56
N LYS A 82 12.74 2.65 10.25
CA LYS A 82 14.01 2.20 9.63
C LYS A 82 13.88 0.94 8.78
N ILE A 83 12.78 0.20 8.94
CA ILE A 83 12.47 -1.00 8.15
C ILE A 83 11.65 -0.63 6.90
N ILE A 84 10.99 0.53 6.92
CA ILE A 84 10.18 1.05 5.82
C ILE A 84 11.10 1.73 4.79
N PRO A 85 11.02 1.42 3.49
CA PRO A 85 11.70 2.18 2.45
C PRO A 85 11.27 3.65 2.47
N ASN A 86 12.21 4.60 2.31
CA ASN A 86 11.90 6.04 2.38
C ASN A 86 10.78 6.48 1.41
N GLU A 87 10.68 5.81 0.26
CA GLU A 87 9.64 6.00 -0.76
C GLU A 87 8.24 5.49 -0.34
N ASP A 88 8.15 4.52 0.58
CA ASP A 88 6.90 3.93 1.09
C ASP A 88 6.44 4.57 2.43
N ILE A 89 7.27 5.42 3.08
CA ILE A 89 6.92 6.10 4.33
C ILE A 89 5.75 7.09 4.16
N VAL A 90 5.73 7.83 3.05
CA VAL A 90 4.74 8.88 2.75
C VAL A 90 3.83 8.42 1.62
N GLY A 91 2.52 8.48 1.83
CA GLY A 91 1.52 7.97 0.89
C GLY A 91 0.65 6.88 1.50
N VAL A 92 0.12 5.99 0.65
CA VAL A 92 -0.87 4.98 1.03
C VAL A 92 -0.23 3.61 1.22
N THR A 93 -0.41 3.03 2.40
CA THR A 93 -0.09 1.64 2.72
C THR A 93 -1.30 0.95 3.39
N VAL A 94 -1.09 -0.21 4.01
CA VAL A 94 -2.13 -1.05 4.64
C VAL A 94 -1.70 -1.49 6.04
N VAL A 95 -2.65 -1.51 6.97
CA VAL A 95 -2.53 -2.22 8.25
C VAL A 95 -3.52 -3.38 8.28
N LEU A 96 -3.07 -4.54 8.74
CA LEU A 96 -3.79 -5.81 8.73
C LEU A 96 -4.02 -6.30 10.16
N ILE A 97 -5.26 -6.58 10.52
CA ILE A 97 -5.61 -7.36 11.71
C ILE A 97 -5.84 -8.79 11.24
N GLN A 98 -4.99 -9.71 11.68
CA GLN A 98 -5.10 -11.14 11.40
C GLN A 98 -5.62 -11.84 12.66
N ALA A 99 -6.55 -12.78 12.51
CA ALA A 99 -6.93 -13.69 13.58
C ALA A 99 -6.65 -15.14 13.15
N LEU A 100 -5.96 -15.85 14.04
CA LEU A 100 -5.49 -17.21 13.85
C LEU A 100 -6.04 -18.12 14.95
N TYR A 101 -6.20 -19.39 14.64
CA TYR A 101 -6.48 -20.46 15.59
C TYR A 101 -5.57 -21.64 15.25
N ARG A 102 -4.80 -22.14 16.23
CA ARG A 102 -3.78 -23.19 16.03
C ARG A 102 -2.84 -22.88 14.84
N ASP A 103 -2.27 -21.68 14.85
CA ASP A 103 -1.38 -21.13 13.80
C ASP A 103 -2.02 -20.99 12.39
N LYS A 104 -3.30 -21.32 12.21
CA LYS A 104 -4.03 -21.15 10.94
C LYS A 104 -4.84 -19.86 10.95
N GLU A 105 -4.47 -18.91 10.08
CA GLU A 105 -5.25 -17.69 9.85
C GLU A 105 -6.60 -18.02 9.23
N PHE A 106 -7.70 -17.56 9.84
CA PHE A 106 -9.06 -17.78 9.32
C PHE A 106 -9.76 -16.49 8.86
N ILE A 107 -9.30 -15.32 9.32
CA ILE A 107 -9.83 -14.03 8.90
C ILE A 107 -8.76 -12.92 8.97
N ARG A 108 -8.76 -12.08 7.95
CA ARG A 108 -7.96 -10.86 7.83
C ARG A 108 -8.87 -9.66 7.65
N VAL A 109 -8.61 -8.58 8.38
CA VAL A 109 -9.25 -7.27 8.19
C VAL A 109 -8.16 -6.25 7.88
N GLY A 110 -8.08 -5.83 6.62
CA GLY A 110 -7.15 -4.80 6.18
C GLY A 110 -7.80 -3.42 6.13
N TYR A 111 -7.07 -2.40 6.54
CA TYR A 111 -7.42 -0.99 6.36
C TYR A 111 -6.32 -0.28 5.57
N TYR A 112 -6.72 0.54 4.60
CA TYR A 112 -5.80 1.50 4.01
C TYR A 112 -5.39 2.57 5.03
N VAL A 113 -4.12 2.94 5.00
CA VAL A 113 -3.50 3.94 5.87
C VAL A 113 -2.82 4.96 4.98
N ASN A 114 -3.21 6.22 5.07
CA ASN A 114 -2.57 7.32 4.37
C ASN A 114 -1.68 8.10 5.36
N ASN A 115 -0.37 8.11 5.10
CA ASN A 115 0.61 8.92 5.83
C ASN A 115 0.87 10.19 5.01
N GLU A 116 0.45 11.35 5.51
CA GLU A 116 0.61 12.62 4.81
C GLU A 116 1.17 13.72 5.73
N TYR A 117 1.85 14.71 5.14
CA TYR A 117 2.35 15.85 5.90
C TYR A 117 1.21 16.75 6.37
N LYS A 118 1.27 17.18 7.63
CA LYS A 118 0.33 18.14 8.25
C LYS A 118 0.35 19.51 7.56
N LYS A 119 1.49 19.90 6.98
CA LYS A 119 1.71 21.20 6.33
C LYS A 119 1.56 21.09 4.81
N GLU A 120 0.74 21.94 4.23
CA GLU A 120 0.49 21.98 2.78
C GLU A 120 1.77 22.18 1.95
N GLU A 121 2.68 23.04 2.41
CA GLU A 121 3.99 23.29 1.78
C GLU A 121 4.78 21.98 1.56
N LEU A 122 4.84 21.11 2.59
CA LEU A 122 5.52 19.82 2.52
C LEU A 122 4.77 18.77 1.68
N ARG A 123 3.48 18.98 1.39
CA ARG A 123 2.70 18.11 0.48
C ARG A 123 2.94 18.48 -0.98
N LEU A 124 3.12 19.77 -1.27
CA LEU A 124 3.39 20.28 -2.61
C LEU A 124 4.85 20.08 -3.02
N GLU A 125 5.78 20.30 -2.09
CA GLU A 125 7.22 20.12 -2.28
C GLU A 125 7.77 19.17 -1.18
N PRO A 126 7.55 17.85 -1.31
CA PRO A 126 8.01 16.88 -0.32
C PRO A 126 9.55 16.81 -0.28
N PRO A 127 10.15 16.77 0.93
CA PRO A 127 11.60 16.63 1.08
C PRO A 127 12.07 15.24 0.64
N ALA A 128 13.33 15.14 0.19
CA ALA A 128 13.93 13.88 -0.24
C ALA A 128 14.11 12.84 0.89
N GLU A 129 14.25 13.30 2.14
CA GLU A 129 14.22 12.46 3.33
C GLU A 129 12.93 12.75 4.12
N PRO A 130 12.10 11.74 4.45
CA PRO A 130 10.84 11.96 5.16
C PRO A 130 10.98 12.56 6.55
N ILE A 131 10.23 13.63 6.84
CA ILE A 131 10.22 14.28 8.16
C ILE A 131 9.10 13.68 9.02
N LEU A 132 9.41 12.61 9.75
CA LEU A 132 8.44 11.77 10.44
C LEU A 132 7.55 12.51 11.45
N ASP A 133 8.07 13.50 12.17
CA ASP A 133 7.30 14.28 13.17
C ASP A 133 6.18 15.12 12.53
N GLU A 134 6.35 15.51 11.26
CA GLU A 134 5.38 16.28 10.47
C GLU A 134 4.31 15.39 9.81
N LEU A 135 4.44 14.06 9.91
CA LEU A 135 3.46 13.11 9.36
C LEU A 135 2.24 12.95 10.28
N GLU A 136 1.09 12.91 9.65
CA GLU A 136 -0.19 12.49 10.20
C GLU A 136 -0.64 11.23 9.47
N ARG A 137 -1.09 10.25 10.25
CA ARG A 137 -1.56 8.94 9.82
C ARG A 137 -3.08 8.93 9.87
N HIS A 138 -3.71 8.70 8.72
CA HIS A 138 -5.15 8.59 8.59
C HIS A 138 -5.56 7.20 8.07
N ILE A 139 -6.24 6.44 8.91
CA ILE A 139 -6.75 5.09 8.62
C ILE A 139 -8.15 5.25 7.99
N ILE A 140 -8.35 4.65 6.81
CA ILE A 140 -9.61 4.73 6.06
C ILE A 140 -10.62 3.72 6.64
N ALA A 141 -11.14 4.04 7.82
CA ALA A 141 -11.99 3.15 8.62
C ALA A 141 -13.32 2.76 7.96
N SER A 142 -13.76 3.48 6.92
CA SER A 142 -15.05 3.29 6.24
C SER A 142 -15.06 2.17 5.19
N ASP A 143 -13.90 1.71 4.71
CA ASP A 143 -13.80 0.67 3.66
C ASP A 143 -12.82 -0.47 4.05
N PRO A 144 -13.13 -1.23 5.13
CA PRO A 144 -12.33 -2.38 5.54
C PRO A 144 -12.38 -3.50 4.50
N ARG A 145 -11.21 -4.07 4.19
CA ARG A 145 -11.06 -5.21 3.29
C ARG A 145 -10.99 -6.50 4.11
N VAL A 146 -12.07 -7.30 4.06
CA VAL A 146 -12.20 -8.53 4.86
C VAL A 146 -12.01 -9.77 3.99
N THR A 147 -10.93 -10.51 4.24
CA THR A 147 -10.65 -11.81 3.62
C THR A 147 -10.88 -12.92 4.65
N ARG A 148 -11.45 -14.04 4.22
CA ARG A 148 -11.71 -15.21 5.08
C ARG A 148 -11.09 -16.45 4.46
N PHE A 149 -10.47 -17.27 5.30
CA PHE A 149 -9.82 -18.52 4.90
C PHE A 149 -10.51 -19.70 5.62
N PRO A 150 -10.82 -20.80 4.92
CA PRO A 150 -11.29 -22.01 5.57
C PRO A 150 -10.14 -22.67 6.33
N ILE A 151 -10.33 -22.92 7.63
CA ILE A 151 -9.38 -23.65 8.47
C ILE A 151 -10.05 -24.87 9.11
N ASP A 152 -9.26 -25.88 9.45
CA ASP A 152 -9.70 -26.96 10.33
C ASP A 152 -9.74 -26.44 11.78
N TRP A 153 -10.86 -26.69 12.45
CA TRP A 153 -11.10 -26.31 13.84
C TRP A 153 -10.87 -27.48 14.82
N GLY A 154 -10.49 -28.66 14.32
CA GLY A 154 -10.22 -29.86 15.11
C GLY A 154 -11.44 -30.75 15.38
N ASP A 155 -12.53 -30.55 14.64
CA ASP A 155 -13.73 -31.40 14.69
C ASP A 155 -13.75 -32.50 13.60
N GLY A 156 -12.70 -32.58 12.77
CA GLY A 156 -12.55 -33.56 11.70
C GLY A 156 -13.45 -33.30 10.49
N LEU A 157 -14.14 -32.14 10.42
CA LEU A 157 -15.05 -31.83 9.32
C LEU A 157 -14.35 -31.45 8.00
N LEU A 158 -13.04 -31.18 8.04
CA LEU A 158 -12.22 -30.86 6.86
C LEU A 158 -11.19 -31.94 6.48
N ASP A 159 -11.19 -33.10 7.17
CA ASP A 159 -10.36 -34.25 6.80
C ASP A 159 -10.73 -34.77 5.39
N GLY A 160 -9.98 -34.32 4.38
CA GLY A 160 -10.19 -34.68 2.97
C GLY A 160 -10.24 -33.50 2.00
N CYS A 161 -10.28 -32.26 2.47
CA CYS A 161 -9.97 -31.11 1.62
C CYS A 161 -8.44 -30.94 1.56
N PRO A 162 -7.80 -30.95 0.37
CA PRO A 162 -6.40 -30.56 0.28
C PRO A 162 -6.26 -29.12 0.80
N GLU A 163 -5.26 -28.90 1.65
CA GLU A 163 -4.89 -27.56 2.12
C GLU A 163 -4.66 -26.69 0.88
N PRO A 164 -5.29 -25.50 0.77
CA PRO A 164 -5.02 -24.63 -0.36
C PRO A 164 -3.56 -24.25 -0.31
N GLU A 165 -2.78 -24.76 -1.27
CA GLU A 165 -1.37 -24.43 -1.43
C GLU A 165 -1.26 -22.90 -1.44
N GLN A 166 -0.67 -22.34 -0.38
CA GLN A 166 -0.14 -20.99 -0.41
C GLN A 166 0.74 -20.95 -1.66
N PRO A 167 0.57 -19.97 -2.58
CA PRO A 167 1.38 -19.92 -3.78
C PRO A 167 2.84 -19.79 -3.34
N VAL A 168 3.58 -20.90 -3.47
CA VAL A 168 5.03 -20.86 -3.49
C VAL A 168 5.39 -20.05 -4.72
N GLU A 169 5.81 -18.80 -4.50
CA GLU A 169 6.43 -18.04 -5.55
C GLU A 169 7.73 -18.76 -5.91
N ASP A 170 7.75 -19.40 -7.08
CA ASP A 170 8.94 -19.99 -7.69
C ASP A 170 9.92 -18.85 -8.06
N ILE A 171 10.62 -18.35 -7.04
CA ILE A 171 11.84 -17.59 -7.21
C ILE A 171 12.89 -18.59 -7.73
N GLU A 172 13.66 -18.18 -8.75
CA GLU A 172 14.75 -18.94 -9.40
C GLU A 172 14.40 -19.84 -10.61
N GLU A 173 13.80 -19.27 -11.68
CA GLU A 173 14.19 -19.69 -13.05
C GLU A 173 14.02 -18.59 -14.12
N SER A 174 12.97 -17.76 -14.02
CA SER A 174 12.65 -16.69 -14.99
C SER A 174 13.75 -15.62 -15.16
N ASN A 175 14.45 -15.27 -14.07
CA ASN A 175 15.48 -14.23 -14.06
C ASN A 175 16.78 -14.62 -14.79
N LEU A 176 17.05 -15.91 -15.03
CA LEU A 176 18.27 -16.33 -15.75
C LEU A 176 18.12 -16.18 -17.28
N LEU A 177 16.91 -16.39 -17.82
CA LEU A 177 16.68 -16.28 -19.26
C LEU A 177 16.68 -14.81 -19.72
N TYR A 178 16.06 -13.92 -18.95
CA TYR A 178 15.90 -12.49 -19.29
C TYR A 178 17.23 -11.72 -19.32
N ASN A 179 18.20 -12.10 -18.49
CA ASN A 179 19.52 -11.45 -18.45
C ASN A 179 20.42 -11.86 -19.63
N ASN A 180 20.31 -13.09 -20.13
CA ASN A 180 21.17 -13.58 -21.21
C ASN A 180 20.86 -12.89 -22.56
N GLU A 181 19.58 -12.64 -22.87
CA GLU A 181 19.19 -11.94 -24.11
C GLU A 181 19.64 -10.47 -24.12
N GLN A 182 19.65 -9.79 -22.96
CA GLN A 182 20.15 -8.41 -22.84
C GLN A 182 21.67 -8.35 -23.08
N VAL A 183 22.44 -9.27 -22.50
CA VAL A 183 23.91 -9.30 -22.63
C VAL A 183 24.36 -9.63 -24.06
N GLU A 184 23.69 -10.54 -24.77
CA GLU A 184 23.95 -10.78 -26.20
C GLU A 184 23.66 -9.54 -27.06
N ASN A 185 22.54 -8.86 -26.80
CA ASN A 185 22.14 -7.68 -27.60
C ASN A 185 23.08 -6.48 -27.38
N ILE A 186 23.52 -6.22 -26.16
CA ILE A 186 24.53 -5.18 -25.86
C ILE A 186 25.86 -5.50 -26.54
N SER A 187 26.26 -6.78 -26.54
CA SER A 187 27.50 -7.23 -27.19
C SER A 187 27.46 -7.05 -28.71
N ARG A 188 26.31 -7.31 -29.36
CA ARG A 188 26.11 -7.09 -30.80
C ARG A 188 26.12 -5.60 -31.17
N MET A 189 25.45 -4.74 -30.40
CA MET A 189 25.44 -3.29 -30.64
C MET A 189 26.83 -2.65 -30.54
N ASN A 190 27.69 -3.10 -29.63
CA ASN A 190 29.03 -2.54 -29.48
C ASN A 190 29.96 -2.92 -30.66
N GLN A 191 29.84 -4.13 -31.21
CA GLN A 191 30.61 -4.52 -32.40
C GLN A 191 30.18 -3.79 -33.67
N GLU A 192 28.92 -3.38 -33.81
CA GLU A 192 28.48 -2.56 -34.95
C GLU A 192 28.94 -1.09 -34.84
N ASN A 193 29.13 -0.57 -33.63
CA ASN A 193 29.59 0.82 -33.43
C ASN A 193 31.11 0.99 -33.62
N GLU A 194 31.94 0.02 -33.19
CA GLU A 194 33.38 0.08 -33.46
C GLU A 194 33.69 0.02 -34.97
N ASN A 195 32.95 -0.78 -35.74
CA ASN A 195 33.12 -0.88 -37.20
C ASN A 195 32.67 0.36 -38.00
N ARG A 196 32.04 1.37 -37.38
CA ARG A 196 31.61 2.60 -38.06
C ARG A 196 32.55 3.79 -37.91
N ASN A 197 33.48 3.78 -36.95
CA ASN A 197 34.34 4.94 -36.67
C ASN A 197 35.65 5.00 -37.49
N ASP A 198 36.02 3.94 -38.21
CA ASP A 198 37.26 3.89 -39.01
C ASP A 198 37.14 4.45 -40.44
N LYS A 199 36.03 5.11 -40.79
CA LYS A 199 35.88 5.85 -42.06
C LYS A 199 35.05 7.13 -41.92
N LEU A 200 35.71 8.23 -41.56
CA LEU A 200 35.84 9.39 -42.46
C LEU A 200 36.91 10.34 -41.92
N ASP A 201 37.95 10.58 -42.71
CA ASP A 201 39.03 11.51 -42.38
C ASP A 201 38.95 12.77 -43.26
N SER A 202 39.30 13.92 -42.69
CA SER A 202 39.76 15.15 -43.34
C SER A 202 38.94 15.79 -44.47
N SER A 203 38.26 16.93 -44.21
CA SER A 203 38.59 18.26 -44.80
C SER A 203 37.46 19.33 -44.73
N ASN A 204 37.88 20.61 -44.77
CA ASN A 204 37.15 21.82 -45.21
C ASN A 204 36.11 22.52 -44.30
N PHE A 205 36.63 23.33 -43.37
CA PHE A 205 36.47 24.79 -43.24
C PHE A 205 35.41 25.59 -44.08
N CYS A 206 34.82 26.61 -43.40
CA CYS A 206 34.30 27.92 -43.88
C CYS A 206 32.77 28.20 -44.13
N GLU A 207 32.24 29.08 -43.26
CA GLU A 207 31.50 30.34 -43.53
C GLU A 207 30.05 30.46 -44.09
N SER A 208 29.35 31.42 -43.43
CA SER A 208 28.40 32.41 -43.96
C SER A 208 26.87 32.13 -43.91
N GLN A 209 26.10 33.17 -44.26
CA GLN A 209 24.80 33.54 -43.68
C GLN A 209 23.55 33.12 -44.48
N SER A 210 22.41 33.06 -43.78
CA SER A 210 21.06 33.49 -44.22
C SER A 210 20.34 32.74 -45.37
N CYS A 211 19.18 32.15 -45.06
CA CYS A 211 17.91 32.51 -45.74
C CYS A 211 16.66 32.20 -44.88
N MET A 212 15.54 32.87 -45.21
CA MET A 212 14.20 32.79 -44.58
C MET A 212 13.42 31.51 -45.03
N GLN A 213 12.24 31.10 -44.50
CA GLN A 213 10.94 31.78 -44.50
C GLN A 213 9.80 31.04 -43.73
N PHE A 214 8.83 31.82 -43.20
CA PHE A 214 7.36 31.59 -43.05
C PHE A 214 6.80 30.36 -42.28
N THR A 215 5.62 30.39 -41.60
CA THR A 215 4.54 31.41 -41.44
C THR A 215 3.79 31.23 -40.11
N GLU A 216 3.17 32.29 -39.59
CA GLU A 216 2.19 32.24 -38.48
C GLU A 216 0.75 31.95 -38.95
N SER A 217 -0.14 31.52 -38.04
CA SER A 217 -1.53 32.01 -38.03
C SER A 217 -2.17 31.93 -36.63
N THR A 218 -2.48 33.09 -36.07
CA THR A 218 -3.33 33.29 -34.88
C THR A 218 -4.70 33.81 -35.31
N SER A 219 -5.75 33.62 -34.50
CA SER A 219 -6.88 34.55 -34.46
C SER A 219 -7.53 34.56 -33.07
N CYS A 220 -8.21 35.66 -32.73
CA CYS A 220 -8.31 36.14 -31.35
C CYS A 220 -9.73 36.25 -30.77
N ILE A 221 -9.74 36.37 -29.44
CA ILE A 221 -10.80 36.73 -28.47
C ILE A 221 -11.79 37.84 -28.94
N PRO A 222 -12.98 37.95 -28.30
CA PRO A 222 -13.16 39.04 -27.32
C PRO A 222 -13.96 38.68 -26.03
N LEU A 223 -13.99 39.63 -25.08
CA LEU A 223 -14.37 39.49 -23.66
C LEU A 223 -15.73 40.14 -23.26
N HIS A 224 -16.24 39.73 -22.08
CA HIS A 224 -17.14 40.45 -21.14
C HIS A 224 -18.63 40.66 -21.51
N PRO A 225 -19.54 41.01 -20.54
CA PRO A 225 -19.34 41.23 -19.09
C PRO A 225 -20.29 40.42 -18.14
N VAL A 226 -20.07 40.60 -16.84
CA VAL A 226 -20.93 40.14 -15.73
C VAL A 226 -22.19 41.02 -15.61
N GLN A 227 -23.33 40.43 -15.20
CA GLN A 227 -24.46 41.17 -14.60
C GLN A 227 -24.89 40.57 -13.26
N SER A 228 -25.37 41.44 -12.37
CA SER A 228 -25.87 41.15 -11.03
C SER A 228 -27.36 41.47 -10.97
N SER A 229 -28.16 40.67 -10.24
CA SER A 229 -29.55 41.03 -9.91
C SER A 229 -29.97 40.57 -8.51
N THR A 230 -29.96 41.52 -7.58
CA THR A 230 -30.82 41.64 -6.40
C THR A 230 -32.26 41.97 -6.82
N ILE A 231 -33.35 41.70 -6.09
CA ILE A 231 -33.59 41.08 -4.76
C ILE A 231 -35.08 40.65 -4.71
N SER A 232 -35.49 39.70 -3.86
CA SER A 232 -36.77 39.76 -3.10
C SER A 232 -36.97 38.61 -2.09
N VAL A 233 -37.69 38.93 -1.02
CA VAL A 233 -38.06 38.07 0.13
C VAL A 233 -39.57 37.84 0.08
N ASP A 234 -40.06 36.64 0.41
CA ASP A 234 -41.31 36.53 1.19
C ASP A 234 -41.59 35.14 1.80
N SER A 235 -41.76 35.15 3.13
CA SER A 235 -42.84 34.51 3.91
C SER A 235 -43.45 33.16 3.45
N PHE A 236 -43.15 32.07 4.16
CA PHE A 236 -44.03 31.46 5.18
C PHE A 236 -43.33 30.32 5.96
#